data_AF-A0A1V9GDR4-F1
#
_entry.id   AF-A0A1V9GDR4-F1
#
_cell.length_a   1.000
_cell.length_b   1.000
_cell.length_c   1.000
_cell.angle_alpha   90.00
_cell.angle_beta   90.00
_cell.angle_gamma   90.00
#
_symmetry.space_group_name_H-M   'P 1'
#
loop_
_entity.id
_entity.type
_entity.pdbx_description
1 polymer ?
#
loop_
_entity_poly.entity_id
_entity_poly.type
_entity_poly.pdbx_seq_one_letter_code
_entity_poly.pdbx_strand_id
1 'polypeptide(L)'
;MTNVQIEKFLQQNYLDKTPVKVSFKGRKPIVGIFITSADYGELKAKNFWRIVGEVNIENYQKSKDMSLARMFSGSEFTRLSNP
;
A
#
# COMPACT_ATOMS: atom_id res chain seq x y z
N MET A 1 3.80 -8.40 8.31
CA MET A 1 4.37 -7.32 9.16
C MET A 1 3.26 -6.76 10.06
N THR A 2 3.60 -6.17 11.22
CA THR A 2 2.60 -5.51 12.07
C THR A 2 2.19 -4.16 11.48
N ASN A 3 1.01 -3.66 11.85
CA ASN A 3 0.56 -2.35 11.38
C ASN A 3 1.54 -1.22 11.78
N VAL A 4 2.10 -1.26 12.99
CA VAL A 4 3.12 -0.31 13.49
C VAL A 4 4.38 -0.32 12.62
N GLN A 5 4.86 -1.50 12.20
CA GLN A 5 6.03 -1.61 11.33
C GLN A 5 5.76 -1.00 9.94
N ILE A 6 4.57 -1.26 9.39
CA ILE A 6 4.17 -0.74 8.08
C ILE A 6 3.97 0.78 8.16
N GLU A 7 3.28 1.27 9.19
CA GLU A 7 3.09 2.71 9.41
C GLU A 7 4.42 3.45 9.54
N LYS A 8 5.36 2.91 10.33
CA LYS A 8 6.70 3.50 10.48
C LYS A 8 7.46 3.59 9.15
N PHE A 9 7.31 2.59 8.28
CA PHE A 9 7.90 2.63 6.94
C PHE A 9 7.25 3.72 6.09
N LEU A 10 5.92 3.82 6.13
CA LEU A 10 5.15 4.75 5.30
C LEU A 10 5.29 6.23 5.70
N GLN A 11 5.61 6.53 6.96
CA GLN A 11 5.84 7.89 7.46
C GLN A 11 7.01 8.62 6.77
N GLN A 12 7.89 7.92 6.05
CA GLN A 12 9.06 8.50 5.36
C GLN A 12 8.75 9.04 3.94
N ASN A 13 7.59 9.68 3.71
CA ASN A 13 7.15 10.20 2.40
C ASN A 13 6.76 9.13 1.35
N TYR A 14 6.36 7.92 1.77
CA TYR A 14 5.90 6.89 0.83
C TYR A 14 4.39 6.94 0.54
N LEU A 15 3.58 7.46 1.46
CA LEU A 15 2.13 7.60 1.29
C LEU A 15 1.79 8.52 0.12
N ASP A 16 0.93 8.02 -0.78
CA ASP A 16 0.38 8.72 -1.96
C ASP A 16 1.42 9.28 -2.96
N LYS A 17 2.69 8.94 -2.79
CA LYS A 17 3.80 9.58 -3.52
C LYS A 17 4.78 8.61 -4.15
N THR A 18 5.30 7.67 -3.36
CA THR A 18 6.47 6.89 -3.77
C THR A 18 6.09 5.43 -3.95
N PRO A 19 6.37 4.82 -5.13
CA PRO A 19 6.17 3.39 -5.31
C PRO A 19 6.99 2.59 -4.30
N VAL A 20 6.38 1.56 -3.73
CA VAL A 20 6.97 0.65 -2.76
C VAL A 20 6.86 -0.76 -3.33
N LYS A 21 7.94 -1.53 -3.23
CA LYS A 21 7.91 -2.96 -3.47
C LYS A 21 7.42 -3.67 -2.22
N VAL A 22 6.34 -4.42 -2.37
CA VAL A 22 5.70 -5.20 -1.32
C VAL A 22 5.90 -6.67 -1.61
N SER A 23 6.66 -7.35 -0.76
CA SER A 23 6.85 -8.79 -0.82
C SER A 23 5.86 -9.50 0.10
N PHE A 24 5.38 -10.67 -0.31
CA PHE A 24 4.37 -11.45 0.41
C PHE A 24 4.87 -12.84 0.75
N LYS A 25 4.19 -13.52 1.67
CA LYS A 25 4.49 -14.91 2.07
C LYS A 25 4.24 -15.92 0.95
N GLY A 26 3.16 -15.76 0.18
CA GLY A 26 2.65 -16.79 -0.73
C GLY A 26 2.40 -16.33 -2.16
N ARG A 27 2.82 -15.12 -2.54
CA ARG A 27 2.64 -14.60 -3.90
C ARG A 27 3.81 -13.72 -4.34
N LYS A 28 3.87 -13.47 -5.65
CA LYS A 28 4.85 -12.58 -6.25
C LYS A 28 4.79 -11.18 -5.63
N PRO A 29 5.94 -10.52 -5.40
CA PRO A 29 5.97 -9.14 -4.98
C PRO A 29 5.24 -8.25 -5.98
N ILE A 30 4.68 -7.15 -5.49
CA ILE A 30 4.09 -6.11 -6.34
C ILE A 30 4.81 -4.79 -6.08
N VAL A 31 4.84 -3.92 -7.08
CA VAL A 31 5.21 -2.51 -6.93
C VAL A 31 3.93 -1.68 -6.97
N GLY A 32 3.78 -0.74 -6.04
CA GLY A 32 2.61 0.11 -5.97
C GLY A 32 2.72 1.22 -4.93
N ILE A 33 1.79 2.16 -4.95
CA ILE A 33 1.70 3.23 -3.95
C ILE A 33 0.66 2.87 -2.89
N PHE A 34 1.00 3.11 -1.63
CA PHE A 34 0.04 3.04 -0.53
C PHE A 34 -0.79 4.32 -0.53
N ILE A 35 -2.11 4.19 -0.41
CA ILE A 35 -3.02 5.32 -0.51
C ILE A 35 -3.85 5.50 0.76
N THR A 36 -4.25 6.75 0.99
CA THR A 36 -5.18 7.11 2.06
C THR A 36 -6.60 7.29 1.52
N SER A 37 -7.59 6.95 2.35
CA SER A 37 -9.02 7.11 2.08
C SER A 37 -9.77 7.36 3.39
N ALA A 38 -11.07 7.65 3.34
CA ALA A 38 -11.86 7.96 4.53
C ALA A 38 -11.84 6.83 5.59
N ASP A 39 -11.71 5.57 5.15
CA ASP A 39 -11.61 4.36 5.98
C ASP A 39 -10.16 4.02 6.41
N TYR A 40 -9.16 4.84 6.07
CA TYR A 40 -7.74 4.54 6.32
C TYR A 40 -7.44 4.24 7.79
N GLY A 41 -8.02 5.01 8.73
CA GLY A 41 -7.83 4.79 10.16
C GLY A 41 -8.35 3.42 10.63
N GLU A 42 -9.52 3.02 10.14
CA GLU A 42 -10.13 1.72 10.47
C GLU A 42 -9.37 0.56 9.85
N LEU A 43 -9.02 0.68 8.56
CA LEU A 43 -8.23 -0.33 7.85
C LEU A 43 -6.88 -0.53 8.52
N LYS A 44 -6.18 0.57 8.85
CA LYS A 44 -4.89 0.52 9.56
C LYS A 44 -5.00 -0.18 10.91
N ALA A 45 -6.04 0.11 11.69
CA ALA A 45 -6.28 -0.55 12.98
C ALA A 45 -6.44 -2.07 12.82
N LYS A 46 -7.06 -2.52 11.73
CA LYS A 46 -7.24 -3.93 11.36
C LYS A 46 -6.06 -4.52 10.55
N ASN A 47 -4.98 -3.77 10.36
CA ASN A 47 -3.81 -4.12 9.54
C ASN A 47 -4.15 -4.42 8.06
N PHE A 48 -5.08 -3.65 7.49
CA PHE A 48 -5.38 -3.64 6.05
C PHE A 48 -4.85 -2.36 5.39
N TRP A 49 -4.39 -2.50 4.15
CA TRP A 49 -3.73 -1.44 3.41
C TRP A 49 -4.23 -1.42 1.97
N ARG A 50 -4.60 -0.23 1.47
CA ARG A 50 -4.93 -0.03 0.05
C ARG A 50 -3.68 0.30 -0.72
N ILE A 51 -3.46 -0.41 -1.83
CA ILE A 51 -2.32 -0.22 -2.71
C ILE A 51 -2.81 -0.12 -4.14
N VAL A 52 -2.37 0.92 -4.84
CA VAL A 52 -2.53 1.05 -6.29
C VAL A 52 -1.30 0.44 -6.95
N GLY A 53 -1.51 -0.60 -7.75
CA GLY A 53 -0.42 -1.28 -8.45
C GLY A 53 0.20 -0.39 -9.54
N GLU A 54 1.47 -0.64 -9.86
CA GLU A 54 2.29 0.14 -10.80
C GLU A 54 1.56 0.55 -12.09
N VAL A 55 0.88 -0.40 -12.75
CA VAL A 55 0.14 -0.18 -14.00
C VAL A 55 -1.00 0.84 -13.89
N ASN A 56 -1.50 1.08 -12.67
CA ASN A 56 -2.64 1.96 -12.40
C ASN A 56 -2.23 3.27 -11.72
N ILE A 57 -0.95 3.46 -11.38
CA ILE A 57 -0.49 4.64 -10.62
C ILE A 57 -0.83 5.92 -11.37
N GLU A 58 -0.50 6.00 -12.66
CA GLU A 58 -0.75 7.21 -13.47
C GLU A 58 -2.25 7.53 -13.55
N ASN A 59 -3.08 6.51 -13.81
CA ASN A 59 -4.52 6.67 -13.89
C ASN A 59 -5.12 7.13 -12.56
N TYR A 60 -4.65 6.56 -11.44
CA TYR A 60 -5.07 6.97 -10.10
C TYR A 60 -4.62 8.39 -9.79
N GLN A 61 -3.41 8.79 -10.17
CA GLN A 61 -2.93 10.15 -9.92
C GLN A 61 -3.78 11.20 -10.63
N LYS A 62 -4.26 10.91 -11.84
CA LYS A 62 -5.14 11.80 -12.62
C LYS A 62 -6.59 11.80 -12.13
N SER A 63 -7.17 10.62 -11.93
CA SER A 63 -8.61 10.46 -11.66
C SER A 63 -8.96 10.44 -10.18
N LYS A 64 -8.01 10.06 -9.32
CA LYS A 64 -8.25 9.67 -7.92
C LYS A 64 -9.29 8.56 -7.77
N ASP A 65 -9.45 7.73 -8.81
CA ASP A 65 -10.41 6.62 -8.80
C ASP A 65 -9.94 5.49 -7.86
N MET A 66 -10.69 5.29 -6.78
CA MET A 66 -10.44 4.27 -5.77
C MET A 66 -10.66 2.84 -6.28
N SER A 67 -11.34 2.65 -7.42
CA SER A 67 -11.52 1.34 -8.06
C SER A 67 -10.20 0.73 -8.54
N LEU A 68 -9.18 1.59 -8.75
CA LEU A 68 -7.83 1.22 -9.17
C LEU A 68 -6.97 0.66 -8.03
N ALA A 69 -7.42 0.82 -6.79
CA ALA A 69 -6.74 0.34 -5.60
C ALA A 69 -7.24 -1.04 -5.17
N ARG A 70 -6.34 -1.87 -4.67
CA ARG A 70 -6.67 -3.17 -4.07
C ARG A 70 -6.32 -3.17 -2.59
N MET A 71 -7.15 -3.83 -1.79
CA MET A 71 -6.93 -3.99 -0.37
C MET A 71 -6.09 -5.24 -0.10
N PHE A 72 -5.14 -5.12 0.81
CA PHE A 72 -4.23 -6.20 1.20
C PHE A 72 -4.08 -6.28 2.72
N SER A 73 -3.91 -7.50 3.24
CA SER A 73 -3.61 -7.69 4.66
C SER A 73 -2.11 -7.51 4.90
N GLY A 74 -1.75 -6.59 5.79
CA GLY A 74 -0.36 -6.36 6.20
C GLY A 74 0.28 -7.59 6.85
N SER A 75 -0.54 -8.51 7.37
CA SER A 75 -0.12 -9.81 7.93
C SER A 75 0.50 -10.74 6.88
N GLU A 76 0.16 -10.54 5.60
CA GLU A 76 0.75 -11.28 4.47
C GLU A 76 2.10 -10.71 4.04
N PHE A 77 2.42 -9.47 4.45
CA PHE A 77 3.65 -8.80 4.01
C PHE A 77 4.85 -9.40 4.72
N THR A 78 5.90 -9.69 3.95
CA THR A 78 7.20 -10.16 4.46
C THR A 78 8.25 -9.08 4.43
N ARG A 79 8.19 -8.14 3.48
CA ARG A 79 9.15 -7.04 3.34
C ARG A 79 8.54 -5.86 2.58
N LEU A 80 8.89 -4.64 2.99
CA LEU A 80 8.72 -3.40 2.24
C LEU A 80 10.09 -2.85 1.86
N SER A 81 10.25 -2.39 0.63
CA SER A 81 11.47 -1.76 0.15
C SER A 81 11.19 -0.79 -0.99
N ASN A 82 12.22 -0.04 -1.38
CA ASN A 82 12.19 0.69 -2.64
C ASN A 82 12.04 -0.31 -3.81
N PRO A 83 11.46 0.12 -4.95
CA PRO A 83 11.25 -0.70 -6.14
C PRO A 83 12.49 -1.47 -6.60
#